data_AF-A0A924TCP5-F1
#
_entry.id   AF-A0A924TCP5-F1
#
_cell.length_a   1.000
_cell.length_b   1.000
_cell.length_c   1.000
_cell.angle_alpha   90.00
_cell.angle_beta   90.00
_cell.angle_gamma   90.00
#
_symmetry.space_group_name_H-M   'P 1'
#
loop_
_entity.id
_entity.type
_entity.pdbx_description
1 polymer ?
#
loop_
_entity_poly.entity_id
_entity_poly.type
_entity_poly.pdbx_seq_one_letter_code
_entity_poly.pdbx_strand_id
1 'polypeptide(L)' 'MTADAVQDEKKGSYYPATLILGLQTMQIDGKRVPISPGMNITAEIKTGQRRVIEYLLSPIQRAGNESLRER' A
#
# COMPACT_ATOMS: atom_id res chain seq x y z
N MET A 1 13.45 -11.30 -5.03
CA MET A 1 12.39 -12.29 -5.29
C MET A 1 11.17 -11.51 -5.74
N THR A 2 10.78 -11.64 -7.01
CA THR A 2 9.53 -11.08 -7.53
C THR A 2 8.38 -11.89 -6.95
N ALA A 3 7.37 -11.23 -6.39
CA ALA A 3 6.18 -11.92 -5.90
C ALA A 3 5.35 -12.31 -7.13
N ASP A 4 5.36 -13.59 -7.49
CA ASP A 4 4.49 -14.11 -8.55
C ASP A 4 3.05 -14.19 -8.04
N ALA A 5 2.10 -13.88 -8.91
CA ALA A 5 0.69 -13.94 -8.57
C ALA A 5 0.27 -15.40 -8.40
N VAL A 6 -0.36 -15.74 -7.28
CA VAL A 6 -0.94 -17.06 -7.05
C VAL A 6 -2.36 -17.05 -7.61
N GLN A 7 -2.67 -18.02 -8.46
CA GLN A 7 -3.97 -18.11 -9.12
C GLN A 7 -4.90 -18.98 -8.28
N ASP A 8 -5.99 -18.39 -7.77
CA ASP A 8 -7.08 -19.11 -7.11
C ASP A 8 -8.27 -19.20 -8.07
N GLU A 9 -8.68 -20.40 -8.43
CA GLU A 9 -9.75 -20.67 -9.40
C GLU A 9 -11.12 -20.09 -8.98
N LYS A 10 -11.30 -19.73 -7.70
CA LYS A 10 -12.55 -19.13 -7.18
C LYS A 10 -12.43 -17.65 -6.85
N LYS A 11 -11.22 -17.13 -6.60
CA LYS A 11 -11.00 -15.74 -6.13
C LYS A 11 -10.19 -14.86 -7.09
N GLY A 12 -9.67 -15.42 -8.19
CA GLY A 12 -8.76 -14.72 -9.10
C GLY A 12 -7.32 -14.72 -8.57
N SER A 13 -6.44 -13.95 -9.22
CA SER A 13 -5.02 -13.88 -8.87
C SER A 13 -4.78 -12.97 -7.67
N TYR A 14 -3.96 -13.41 -6.71
CA TYR A 14 -3.57 -12.62 -5.54
C TYR A 14 -2.06 -12.65 -5.31
N TYR A 15 -1.54 -11.63 -4.62
CA TYR A 15 -0.13 -11.55 -4.24
C TYR A 15 0.00 -11.80 -2.73
N PRO A 16 0.76 -12.82 -2.29
CA PRO A 16 0.99 -13.03 -0.87
C PRO A 16 1.83 -11.89 -0.28
N ALA A 17 1.46 -11.42 0.90
CA ALA A 17 2.21 -10.43 1.67
C ALA A 17 2.45 -10.95 3.09
N THR A 18 3.69 -10.80 3.57
CA THR A 18 4.07 -11.14 4.94
C THR A 18 4.32 -9.86 5.73
N LEU A 19 3.64 -9.71 6.87
CA LEU A 19 3.83 -8.58 7.77
C LEU A 19 4.69 -9.00 8.96
N ILE A 20 5.67 -8.16 9.31
CA ILE A 20 6.47 -8.30 10.52
C ILE A 20 5.94 -7.28 11.52
N LEU A 21 5.60 -7.74 12.72
CA LEU A 21 5.15 -6.85 13.79
C LEU A 21 6.34 -6.01 14.28
N GLY A 22 6.21 -4.68 14.24
CA GLY A 22 7.25 -3.77 14.73
C GLY A 22 7.38 -3.74 16.26
N LEU A 23 6.36 -4.23 16.98
CA LEU A 23 6.32 -4.31 18.43
C LEU A 23 5.74 -5.67 18.84
N GLN A 24 6.25 -6.22 19.95
CA GLN A 24 5.77 -7.49 20.52
C GLN A 24 4.75 -7.28 21.64
N THR A 25 4.45 -6.02 21.98
CA THR A 25 3.54 -5.65 23.07
C THR A 25 2.59 -4.55 22.63
N MET A 26 1.36 -4.59 23.14
CA MET A 26 0.34 -3.56 22.96
C MET A 26 -0.04 -2.95 24.31
N GLN A 27 -0.41 -1.67 24.32
CA GLN A 27 -0.96 -1.03 25.51
C GLN A 27 -2.47 -1.25 25.54
N ILE A 28 -2.96 -1.96 26.56
CA ILE A 28 -4.39 -2.24 26.78
C ILE A 28 -4.68 -1.87 28.24
N ASP A 29 -5.65 -0.97 28.46
CA ASP A 29 -6.06 -0.51 29.80
C ASP A 29 -4.88 -0.09 30.70
N GLY A 30 -3.90 0.61 30.11
CA GLY A 30 -2.70 1.08 30.82
C GLY A 30 -1.65 0.00 31.11
N LYS A 31 -1.85 -1.23 30.66
CA LYS A 31 -0.92 -2.35 30.83
C LYS A 31 -0.28 -2.73 29.49
N ARG A 32 1.02 -3.05 29.53
CA ARG A 32 1.71 -3.68 28.39
C ARG A 32 1.37 -5.15 28.36
N VAL A 33 0.66 -5.57 27.33
CA VAL A 33 0.24 -6.96 27.10
C VAL A 33 1.01 -7.51 25.90
N PRO A 34 1.59 -8.73 25.97
CA PRO A 34 2.25 -9.34 24.83
C PRO A 34 1.25 -9.69 23.72
N ILE A 35 1.63 -9.43 22.48
CA ILE A 35 0.84 -9.88 21.32
C ILE A 35 0.99 -11.39 21.21
N SER A 36 -0.13 -12.10 21.25
CA SER A 36 -0.18 -13.57 21.24
C SER A 36 -0.93 -14.10 20.00
N PRO A 37 -0.66 -15.34 19.56
CA PRO A 37 -1.44 -15.98 18.50
C PRO A 37 -2.94 -16.01 18.83
N GLY A 38 -3.78 -15.91 17.81
CA GLY A 38 -5.25 -15.90 17.95
C GLY A 38 -5.88 -14.51 18.11
N MET A 39 -5.07 -13.45 18.22
CA MET A 39 -5.57 -12.07 18.17
C MET A 39 -5.97 -11.67 16.74
N ASN A 40 -7.05 -10.90 16.60
CA ASN A 40 -7.43 -10.29 15.33
C ASN A 40 -6.50 -9.12 15.00
N ILE A 41 -6.08 -9.02 13.75
CA ILE A 41 -5.20 -7.97 13.24
C ILE A 41 -5.89 -7.34 12.02
N THR A 42 -5.85 -6.01 11.95
CA THR A 42 -6.23 -5.24 10.77
C THR A 42 -5.00 -4.57 10.21
N ALA A 43 -4.73 -4.77 8.91
CA ALA A 43 -3.62 -4.14 8.21
C ALA A 43 -4.16 -3.36 7.01
N GLU A 44 -3.58 -2.19 6.74
CA GLU A 44 -3.91 -1.33 5.61
C GLU A 44 -2.68 -1.19 4.70
N ILE A 45 -2.81 -1.55 3.42
CA ILE A 45 -1.74 -1.39 2.43
C ILE A 45 -1.98 -0.09 1.67
N LYS A 46 -1.14 0.93 1.92
CA LYS A 46 -1.19 2.20 1.19
C LYS A 46 -0.31 2.13 -0.06
N THR A 47 -0.92 1.84 -1.21
CA THR A 47 -0.22 1.76 -2.51
C THR A 47 -0.09 3.14 -3.15
N GLY A 48 0.92 3.88 -2.72
CA GLY A 48 1.32 5.16 -3.32
C GLY A 48 1.03 6.39 -2.46
N GLN A 49 1.74 7.46 -2.77
CA GLN A 49 1.57 8.78 -2.17
C GLN A 49 1.47 9.76 -3.33
N ARG A 50 0.25 10.24 -3.65
CA ARG A 50 0.07 11.30 -4.62
C ARG A 50 0.06 12.64 -3.91
N ARG A 51 0.96 13.53 -4.29
CA ARG A 51 0.95 14.90 -3.76
C ARG A 51 -0.16 15.67 -4.47
N VAL A 52 -0.95 16.45 -3.73
CA VAL A 52 -2.04 17.27 -4.30
C VAL A 52 -1.54 18.17 -5.44
N ILE A 53 -0.30 18.68 -5.33
CA ILE A 53 0.36 19.49 -6.36
C ILE A 53 0.47 18.78 -7.72
N GLU A 54 0.55 17.45 -7.75
CA GLU A 54 0.62 16.68 -9.00
C GLU A 54 -0.68 16.80 -9.81
N TYR A 55 -1.84 16.92 -9.15
CA TYR A 55 -3.10 17.17 -9.85
C TYR A 55 -3.14 18.56 -10.48
N LEU A 56 -2.65 19.57 -9.77
CA LEU A 56 -2.61 20.96 -10.24
C LEU A 56 -1.65 21.16 -11.41
N LEU A 57 -0.50 20.48 -11.39
CA LEU A 57 0.52 20.60 -12.44
C LEU A 57 0.31 19.62 -13.61
N SER A 58 -0.58 18.64 -13.47
CA SER A 58 -0.90 17.70 -14.55
C SER A 58 -1.31 18.36 -15.89
N PRO A 59 -2.10 19.46 -15.93
CA PRO A 59 -2.39 20.16 -17.18
C PRO A 59 -1.16 20.87 -17.77
N ILE A 60 -0.25 21.40 -16.95
CA ILE A 60 0.96 22.10 -17.43
C ILE A 60 1.93 21.10 -18.08
N GLN A 61 2.11 19.92 -17.48
CA GLN A 61 2.88 18.84 -18.10
C GLN A 61 2.29 18.40 -19.43
N ARG A 62 0.95 18.31 -19.53
CA ARG A 62 0.27 17.90 -20.76
C ARG A 62 0.46 18.94 -21.88
N ALA A 63 0.26 20.22 -21.56
CA ALA A 63 0.46 21.33 -22.50
C ALA A 63 1.94 21.48 -22.93
N GLY A 64 2.89 21.26 -22.03
CA GLY A 64 4.32 21.26 -22.36
C GLY A 64 4.74 20.11 -23.28
N ASN A 65 4.18 18.92 -23.08
CA ASN A 65 4.45 17.76 -23.95
C ASN A 65 3.75 17.84 -25.32
N GLU A 66 2.56 18.44 -25.39
CA GLU A 66 1.83 18.64 -26.65
C GLU A 66 2.50 19.71 -27.52
N SER A 67 2.95 20.82 -26.92
CA SER A 67 3.65 21.90 -27.64
C SER A 67 5.03 21.50 -28.19
N LEU A 68 5.67 20.49 -27.61
CA LEU A 68 6.92 19.91 -28.12
C LEU A 68 6.71 18.86 -29.23
N ARG A 69 5.48 18.37 -29.42
CA ARG A 69 5.14 17.37 -30.46
C ARG A 69 4.55 17.99 -31.72
N GLU A 70 4.22 19.28 -31.70
CA GLU A 70 3.55 19.97 -32.82
C GLU A 70 4.52 20.77 -33.72
N ARG A 71 5.79 20.36 -33.79
CA ARG A 71 6.70 20.75 -34.88
C ARG A 71 7.46 19.55 -35.42
#